data_AF-A0A401Q8N3-F1
#
_entry.id   AF-A0A401Q8N3-F1
#
_cell.length_a   1.000
_cell.length_b   1.000
_cell.length_c   1.000
_cell.angle_alpha   90.00
_cell.angle_beta   90.00
_cell.angle_gamma   90.00
#
_symmetry.space_group_name_H-M   'P 1'
#
loop_
_entity.id
_entity.type
_entity.pdbx_description
1 polymer ?
#
loop_
_entity_poly.entity_id
_entity_poly.type
_entity_poly.pdbx_seq_one_letter_code
_entity_poly.pdbx_strand_id
1 'polypeptide(L)'
;MRETIRIRKSGYPIRFAFLDFVQQYKLVLRSALWQIKQENAHLCCKQIAESVIGTNGDWKIGRTKIFLKENDHLTLELERDRILTAKALMIQKVIRGYKDRKNFLRQRNAACMIQSHWRGSQCRKKYQL
;
A
#
# COMPACT_ATOMS: atom_id res chain seq x y z
N MET A 1 -24.26 -8.29 -32.52
CA MET A 1 -23.02 -7.93 -31.77
C MET A 1 -23.03 -6.49 -31.23
N ARG A 2 -23.38 -5.46 -32.03
CA ARG A 2 -23.49 -4.06 -31.56
C ARG A 2 -24.49 -3.87 -30.39
N GLU A 3 -25.66 -4.51 -30.43
CA GLU A 3 -26.68 -4.33 -29.39
C GLU A 3 -26.28 -4.94 -28.04
N THR A 4 -25.63 -6.10 -28.03
CA THR A 4 -25.03 -6.70 -26.83
C THR A 4 -23.93 -5.83 -26.21
N ILE A 5 -23.11 -5.16 -27.03
CA ILE A 5 -22.11 -4.20 -26.53
C ILE A 5 -22.80 -2.95 -25.96
N ARG A 6 -23.88 -2.49 -26.62
CA ARG A 6 -24.66 -1.32 -26.20
C ARG A 6 -25.38 -1.55 -24.87
N ILE A 7 -26.00 -2.72 -24.68
CA ILE A 7 -26.64 -3.14 -23.42
C ILE A 7 -25.61 -3.26 -22.29
N ARG A 8 -24.40 -3.77 -22.57
CA ARG A 8 -23.32 -3.84 -21.58
C ARG A 8 -22.77 -2.46 -21.21
N LYS A 9 -22.64 -1.55 -22.19
CA LYS A 9 -22.23 -0.16 -21.97
C LYS A 9 -23.25 0.69 -21.22
N SER A 10 -24.55 0.44 -21.43
CA SER A 10 -25.63 1.11 -20.69
C SER A 10 -25.91 0.50 -19.31
N GLY A 11 -25.49 -0.75 -19.09
CA GLY A 11 -25.70 -1.49 -17.85
C GLY A 11 -24.52 -1.41 -16.87
N TYR A 12 -24.59 -2.25 -15.83
CA TYR A 12 -23.56 -2.43 -14.81
C TYR A 12 -22.96 -3.83 -14.95
N PRO A 13 -21.99 -4.04 -15.86
CA PRO A 13 -21.46 -5.37 -16.14
C PRO A 13 -20.67 -5.94 -14.96
N ILE A 14 -20.08 -5.08 -14.13
CA ILE A 14 -19.20 -5.46 -13.03
C ILE A 14 -19.99 -5.47 -11.73
N ARG A 15 -19.92 -6.58 -11.00
CA ARG A 15 -20.74 -6.83 -9.82
C ARG A 15 -19.92 -7.56 -8.77
N PHE A 16 -19.88 -7.01 -7.56
CA PHE A 16 -19.20 -7.63 -6.43
C PHE A 16 -20.17 -7.88 -5.29
N ALA A 17 -20.05 -9.02 -4.60
CA ALA A 17 -20.63 -9.13 -3.27
C ALA A 17 -19.93 -8.13 -2.33
N PHE A 18 -20.66 -7.63 -1.33
CA PHE A 18 -20.11 -6.59 -0.45
C PHE A 18 -18.81 -7.01 0.24
N LEU A 19 -18.74 -8.24 0.73
CA LEU A 19 -17.54 -8.73 1.40
C LEU A 19 -16.34 -8.81 0.45
N ASP A 20 -16.54 -9.31 -0.77
CA ASP A 20 -15.48 -9.40 -1.79
C ASP A 20 -14.97 -8.01 -2.16
N PHE A 21 -15.89 -7.05 -2.38
CA PHE A 21 -15.54 -5.67 -2.70
C PHE A 21 -14.71 -5.02 -1.59
N VAL A 22 -15.17 -5.15 -0.34
CA VAL A 22 -14.44 -4.61 0.82
C VAL A 22 -13.08 -5.28 0.94
N GLN A 23 -12.99 -6.60 0.79
CA GLN A 23 -11.72 -7.30 0.88
C GLN A 23 -10.72 -6.84 -0.18
N GLN A 24 -11.19 -6.60 -1.40
CA GLN A 24 -10.37 -6.18 -2.53
C GLN A 24 -9.90 -4.72 -2.41
N TYR A 25 -10.79 -3.82 -1.98
CA TYR A 25 -10.54 -2.36 -2.03
C TYR A 25 -10.37 -1.70 -0.66
N LYS A 26 -10.44 -2.42 0.46
CA LYS A 26 -10.22 -1.84 1.81
C LYS A 26 -8.92 -1.04 1.94
N LEU A 27 -7.87 -1.42 1.19
CA LEU A 27 -6.57 -0.74 1.15
C LEU A 27 -6.64 0.72 0.68
N VAL A 28 -7.69 1.06 -0.07
CA VAL A 28 -7.99 2.41 -0.51
C VAL A 28 -8.31 3.32 0.68
N LEU A 29 -8.99 2.80 1.69
CA LEU A 29 -9.36 3.58 2.87
C LEU A 29 -8.15 3.79 3.79
N ARG A 30 -8.04 4.98 4.38
CA ARG A 30 -6.99 5.30 5.36
C ARG A 30 -7.07 4.37 6.57
N SER A 31 -5.92 3.97 7.13
CA SER A 31 -5.77 2.97 8.22
C SER A 31 -6.72 3.12 9.43
N ALA A 32 -7.22 4.32 9.70
CA ALA A 32 -8.18 4.59 10.79
C ALA A 32 -9.61 4.07 10.50
N LEU A 33 -9.98 3.87 9.24
CA LEU A 33 -11.32 3.45 8.82
C LEU A 33 -11.49 1.91 8.76
N TRP A 34 -10.48 1.16 9.20
CA TRP A 34 -10.42 -0.31 9.12
C TRP A 34 -11.12 -0.99 10.29
N GLN A 35 -11.54 -0.19 11.28
CA GLN A 35 -12.32 -0.64 12.43
C GLN A 35 -13.81 -0.83 12.11
N ILE A 36 -14.24 -0.59 10.87
CA ILE A 36 -15.60 -0.89 10.46
C ILE A 36 -15.75 -2.40 10.42
N LYS A 37 -16.38 -2.95 11.46
CA LYS A 37 -16.72 -4.37 11.59
C LYS A 37 -17.41 -4.85 10.31
N GLN A 38 -17.13 -6.11 9.92
CA GLN A 38 -17.80 -6.80 8.81
C GLN A 38 -19.33 -6.70 8.83
N GLU A 39 -19.92 -6.44 10.01
CA GLU A 39 -21.34 -6.17 10.25
C GLU A 39 -21.92 -5.07 9.33
N ASN A 40 -21.10 -4.13 8.82
CA ASN A 40 -21.55 -3.05 7.95
C ASN A 40 -20.86 -3.02 6.56
N ALA A 41 -20.67 -4.18 5.93
CA ALA A 41 -20.05 -4.28 4.60
C ALA A 41 -20.69 -3.37 3.53
N HIS A 42 -22.00 -3.14 3.61
CA HIS A 42 -22.72 -2.19 2.75
C HIS A 42 -22.19 -0.75 2.90
N LEU A 43 -22.00 -0.27 4.13
CA LEU A 43 -21.49 1.08 4.39
C LEU A 43 -20.04 1.22 3.92
N CYS A 44 -19.21 0.18 4.14
CA CYS A 44 -17.84 0.17 3.63
C CYS A 44 -17.80 0.27 2.10
N CYS A 45 -18.65 -0.50 1.39
CA CYS A 45 -18.71 -0.44 -0.07
C CYS A 45 -19.04 0.98 -0.55
N LYS A 46 -20.03 1.62 0.10
CA LYS A 46 -20.43 2.99 -0.19
C LYS A 46 -19.28 3.97 0.02
N GLN A 47 -18.61 3.90 1.17
CA GLN A 47 -17.49 4.80 1.49
C GLN A 47 -16.30 4.62 0.54
N ILE A 48 -15.94 3.38 0.18
CA ILE A 48 -14.88 3.11 -0.78
C ILE A 48 -15.23 3.76 -2.12
N ALA A 49 -16.45 3.51 -2.63
CA ALA A 49 -16.88 4.06 -3.91
C ALA A 49 -16.91 5.60 -3.89
N GLU A 50 -17.46 6.22 -2.84
CA GLU A 50 -17.49 7.68 -2.68
C GLU A 50 -16.08 8.28 -2.57
N SER A 51 -15.14 7.59 -1.91
CA SER A 51 -13.77 8.09 -1.72
C SER A 51 -12.92 8.08 -3.00
N VAL A 52 -13.19 7.16 -3.93
CA VAL A 52 -12.40 6.99 -5.16
C VAL A 52 -13.11 7.51 -6.39
N ILE A 53 -14.38 7.15 -6.56
CA ILE A 53 -15.16 7.45 -7.75
C ILE A 53 -15.98 8.74 -7.55
N GLY A 54 -16.31 9.07 -6.30
CA GLY A 54 -17.16 10.20 -5.94
C GLY A 54 -18.65 9.85 -5.84
N THR A 55 -19.41 10.71 -5.16
CA THR A 55 -20.86 10.52 -4.91
C THR A 55 -21.70 10.61 -6.18
N ASN A 56 -21.22 11.33 -7.20
CA ASN A 56 -21.89 11.49 -8.49
C ASN A 56 -21.48 10.41 -9.52
N GLY A 57 -20.79 9.36 -9.08
CA GLY A 57 -20.33 8.29 -9.94
C GLY A 57 -21.47 7.42 -10.50
N ASP A 58 -21.14 6.70 -11.57
CA ASP A 58 -22.05 5.81 -12.30
C ASP A 58 -22.14 4.41 -11.64
N TRP A 59 -22.02 4.34 -10.31
CA TRP A 59 -22.11 3.11 -9.52
C TRP A 59 -23.44 3.03 -8.76
N LYS A 60 -23.87 1.80 -8.44
CA LYS A 60 -25.10 1.55 -7.67
C LYS A 60 -24.87 0.50 -6.60
N ILE A 61 -25.54 0.66 -5.47
CA ILE A 61 -25.57 -0.33 -4.40
C ILE A 61 -26.91 -1.06 -4.43
N GLY A 62 -26.87 -2.39 -4.51
CA GLY A 62 -28.06 -3.24 -4.44
C GLY A 62 -28.29 -3.76 -3.02
N ARG A 63 -29.06 -4.85 -2.88
CA ARG A 63 -29.31 -5.48 -1.57
C ARG A 63 -28.10 -6.23 -1.01
N THR A 64 -27.32 -6.88 -1.87
CA THR A 64 -26.19 -7.76 -1.48
C THR A 64 -24.91 -7.49 -2.26
N LYS A 65 -24.99 -6.67 -3.32
CA LYS A 65 -23.91 -6.44 -4.28
C LYS A 65 -23.77 -4.98 -4.63
N ILE A 66 -22.55 -4.55 -4.95
CA ILE A 66 -22.26 -3.28 -5.59
C ILE A 66 -22.10 -3.51 -7.10
N PHE A 67 -22.58 -2.55 -7.88
CA PHE A 67 -22.67 -2.59 -9.34
C PHE A 67 -21.89 -1.41 -9.89
N LEU A 68 -20.97 -1.69 -10.82
CA LEU A 68 -20.05 -0.70 -11.39
C LEU A 68 -20.13 -0.71 -12.91
N LYS A 69 -19.89 0.45 -13.51
CA LYS A 69 -19.48 0.56 -14.92
C LYS A 69 -17.97 0.31 -15.05
N GLU A 70 -17.53 0.07 -16.27
CA GLU A 70 -16.12 -0.21 -16.59
C GLU A 70 -15.18 0.91 -16.15
N ASN A 71 -15.55 2.18 -16.38
CA ASN A 71 -14.71 3.34 -16.00
C ASN A 71 -14.55 3.46 -14.47
N ASP A 72 -15.61 3.23 -13.71
CA ASP A 72 -15.59 3.29 -12.25
C ASP A 72 -14.71 2.17 -11.67
N HIS A 73 -14.83 0.96 -12.23
CA HIS A 73 -13.97 -0.16 -11.85
C HIS A 73 -12.51 0.08 -12.21
N LEU A 74 -12.23 0.64 -13.39
CA LEU A 74 -10.86 0.99 -13.79
C LEU A 74 -10.25 2.01 -12.83
N THR A 75 -11.01 3.04 -12.45
CA THR A 75 -10.58 4.04 -11.46
C THR A 75 -10.23 3.38 -10.12
N LEU A 76 -11.05 2.43 -9.65
CA LEU A 76 -10.77 1.67 -8.43
C LEU A 76 -9.51 0.81 -8.52
N GLU A 77 -9.28 0.11 -9.63
CA GLU A 77 -8.05 -0.68 -9.82
C GLU A 77 -6.80 0.21 -9.90
N LEU A 78 -6.87 1.34 -10.60
CA LEU A 78 -5.75 2.29 -10.68
C LEU A 78 -5.36 2.86 -9.31
N GLU A 79 -6.32 3.27 -8.48
CA GLU A 79 -6.02 3.76 -7.13
C GLU A 79 -5.50 2.63 -6.22
N ARG A 80 -6.05 1.42 -6.36
CA ARG A 80 -5.56 0.25 -5.63
C ARG A 80 -4.09 -0.04 -5.97
N ASP A 81 -3.74 -0.06 -7.25
CA ASP A 81 -2.37 -0.29 -7.72
C ASP A 81 -1.41 0.81 -7.26
N ARG A 82 -1.86 2.08 -7.31
CA ARG A 82 -1.09 3.22 -6.80
C ARG A 82 -0.75 3.05 -5.32
N ILE A 83 -1.73 2.67 -4.50
CA ILE A 83 -1.54 2.46 -3.07
C ILE A 83 -0.65 1.25 -2.80
N LEU A 84 -0.91 0.12 -3.45
CA LEU A 84 -0.09 -1.10 -3.29
C LEU A 84 1.37 -0.82 -3.64
N THR A 85 1.62 -0.11 -4.74
CA THR A 85 2.96 0.30 -5.16
C THR A 85 3.61 1.21 -4.13
N ALA A 86 2.90 2.24 -3.64
CA ALA A 86 3.43 3.14 -2.62
C ALA A 86 3.78 2.41 -1.31
N LYS A 87 2.96 1.45 -0.88
CA LYS A 87 3.24 0.63 0.31
C LYS A 87 4.43 -0.30 0.10
N ALA A 88 4.52 -0.96 -1.06
CA ALA A 88 5.67 -1.79 -1.42
C ALA A 88 6.98 -0.97 -1.43
N LEU A 89 6.97 0.22 -2.03
CA LEU A 89 8.12 1.13 -2.05
C LEU A 89 8.53 1.56 -0.64
N MET A 90 7.57 1.83 0.25
CA MET A 90 7.86 2.16 1.65
C MET A 90 8.58 1.01 2.37
N ILE A 91 8.08 -0.22 2.22
CA ILE A 91 8.69 -1.42 2.81
C ILE A 91 10.12 -1.60 2.25
N GLN A 92 10.27 -1.53 0.92
CA GLN A 92 11.56 -1.64 0.26
C GLN A 92 12.56 -0.57 0.72
N LYS A 93 12.11 0.69 0.84
CA LYS A 93 12.93 1.81 1.34
C LYS A 93 13.47 1.53 2.74
N VAL A 94 12.61 1.07 3.66
CA VAL A 94 13.00 0.77 5.04
C VAL A 94 14.01 -0.38 5.08
N ILE A 95 13.76 -1.46 4.34
CA ILE A 95 14.66 -2.63 4.30
C ILE A 95 16.03 -2.26 3.75
N ARG A 96 16.08 -1.49 2.64
CA ARG A 96 17.34 -1.02 2.04
C ARG A 96 18.12 -0.15 3.04
N GLY A 97 17.46 0.83 3.66
CA GLY A 97 18.08 1.68 4.67
C GLY A 97 18.60 0.91 5.89
N TYR A 98 17.86 -0.09 6.36
CA TYR A 98 18.30 -0.96 7.45
C TYR A 98 19.57 -1.75 7.07
N LYS A 99 19.58 -2.36 5.88
CA LYS A 99 20.73 -3.13 5.38
C LYS A 99 21.98 -2.27 5.29
N ASP A 100 21.88 -1.09 4.69
CA ASP A 100 23.01 -0.19 4.49
C ASP A 100 23.53 0.36 5.81
N ARG A 101 22.64 0.78 6.72
CA ARG A 101 23.01 1.22 8.08
C ARG A 101 23.74 0.13 8.86
N LYS A 102 23.24 -1.11 8.81
CA LYS A 102 23.87 -2.26 9.48
C LYS A 102 25.28 -2.50 8.95
N ASN A 103 25.47 -2.46 7.64
CA ASN A 103 26.78 -2.63 7.02
C ASN A 103 27.75 -1.49 7.37
N PHE A 104 27.29 -0.24 7.30
CA PHE A 104 28.09 0.93 7.68
C PHE A 104 28.56 0.86 9.12
N LEU A 105 27.65 0.59 10.07
CA LEU A 105 28.00 0.49 11.49
C LEU A 105 29.01 -0.62 11.75
N ARG A 106 28.87 -1.78 11.09
CA ARG A 106 29.84 -2.87 11.18
C ARG A 106 31.23 -2.43 10.73
N GLN A 107 31.33 -1.79 9.57
CA GLN A 107 32.61 -1.29 9.04
C GLN A 107 33.22 -0.20 9.93
N ARG A 108 32.41 0.77 10.36
CA ARG A 108 32.84 1.85 11.25
C ARG A 108 33.41 1.31 12.56
N ASN A 109 32.70 0.37 13.19
CA ASN A 109 33.13 -0.21 14.46
C ASN A 109 34.45 -0.99 14.30
N ALA A 110 34.60 -1.78 13.23
CA ALA A 110 35.85 -2.47 12.93
C ALA A 110 37.02 -1.48 12.71
N ALA A 111 36.80 -0.41 11.94
CA ALA A 111 37.81 0.61 11.70
C ALA A 111 38.20 1.34 13.00
N CYS A 112 37.24 1.75 13.82
CA CYS A 112 37.50 2.39 15.11
C CYS A 112 38.32 1.50 16.05
N MET A 113 38.00 0.19 16.09
CA MET A 113 38.74 -0.78 16.89
C MET A 113 40.20 -0.91 16.42
N ILE A 114 40.43 -1.08 15.12
CA ILE A 114 41.79 -1.17 14.58
C ILE A 114 42.58 0.11 14.88
N GLN A 115 41.95 1.27 14.63
CA GLN A 115 42.60 2.56 14.84
C GLN A 115 42.91 2.84 16.32
N SER A 116 42.03 2.46 17.25
CA SER A 116 42.29 2.64 18.69
C SER A 116 43.44 1.75 19.17
N HIS A 117 43.48 0.49 18.74
CA HIS A 117 44.58 -0.42 19.04
C HIS A 117 45.91 0.08 18.45
N TRP A 118 45.91 0.55 17.21
CA TRP A 118 47.10 1.12 16.57
C TRP A 118 47.63 2.34 17.33
N ARG A 119 46.77 3.33 17.60
CA ARG A 119 47.14 4.54 18.34
C ARG A 119 47.68 4.19 19.73
N GLY A 120 47.03 3.27 20.44
CA GLY A 120 47.50 2.78 21.73
C GLY A 120 48.87 2.10 21.67
N SER A 121 49.12 1.28 20.63
CA SER A 121 50.43 0.64 20.42
C SER A 121 51.53 1.67 20.16
N GLN A 122 51.26 2.66 19.30
CA GLN A 122 52.21 3.73 18.98
C GLN A 122 52.56 4.59 20.20
N CYS A 123 51.57 4.97 21.02
CA CYS A 123 51.80 5.71 22.26
C CYS A 123 52.72 4.93 23.22
N ARG A 124 52.49 3.62 23.41
CA ARG A 124 53.33 2.79 24.28
C ARG A 124 54.76 2.66 23.76
N LYS A 125 54.96 2.48 22.46
CA LYS A 125 56.29 2.43 21.85
C LYS A 125 57.05 3.74 22.06
N LYS A 126 56.37 4.88 21.92
CA LYS A 126 56.98 6.20 22.12
C LYS A 126 57.39 6.48 23.58
N TYR A 127 56.70 5.89 24.56
CA TYR A 127 57.02 6.06 25.98
C TYR A 127 58.19 5.19 26.46
N GLN A 128 58.53 4.14 25.70
CA GLN A 128 59.66 3.24 26.02
C GLN A 128 61.01 3.73 25.44
N LEU A 129 60.99 4.81 24.65
CA LEU A 129 62.15 5.55 24.15
C LEU A 129 62.37 6.78 25.03
#